data_AF-A0A443RUP2-F1
#
_entry.id   AF-A0A443RUP2-F1
#
_cell.length_a   1.000
_cell.length_b   1.000
_cell.length_c   1.000
_cell.angle_alpha   90.00
_cell.angle_beta   90.00
_cell.angle_gamma   90.00
#
_symmetry.space_group_name_H-M   'P 1'
#
loop_
_entity.id
_entity.type
_entity.pdbx_description
1 polymer ?
#
loop_
_entity_poly.entity_id
_entity_poly.type
_entity_poly.pdbx_seq_one_letter_code
_entity_poly.pdbx_strand_id
1 'polypeptide(L)'
;DNLRKGGYFIATTVNAFEVIKRLRESDSNSFGNDVYSVTFSDDFKDLKRIPLFGAKYNFHLEGVVDCPEFLVYFPVLQEIAKEYNLKLIYLKPFEEYFQENCHKREAKGLLNKMSALETYPAFRGKSLVGNEEDYFHASDYIDLLKADSIREPINIGTLSSSEWEAISLYLVFSFVKM
;
A
#
# COMPACT_ATOMS: atom_id res chain seq x y z
N ASP A 1 4.36 -0.46 -28.51
CA ASP A 1 4.99 0.47 -29.48
C ASP A 1 4.50 1.92 -29.47
N ASN A 2 3.52 2.29 -28.64
CA ASN A 2 2.98 3.66 -28.66
C ASN A 2 3.70 4.67 -27.75
N LEU A 3 4.57 4.20 -26.84
CA LEU A 3 5.31 5.09 -25.95
C LEU A 3 6.52 5.66 -26.68
N ARG A 4 6.58 7.00 -26.79
CA ARG A 4 7.71 7.72 -27.39
C ARG A 4 8.98 7.51 -26.57
N LYS A 5 10.14 7.55 -27.22
CA LYS A 5 11.45 7.55 -26.54
C LYS A 5 11.52 8.67 -25.51
N GLY A 6 12.00 8.36 -24.31
CA GLY A 6 11.97 9.23 -23.13
C GLY A 6 10.63 9.30 -22.40
N GLY A 7 9.57 8.68 -22.93
CA GLY A 7 8.27 8.56 -22.27
C GLY A 7 8.31 7.58 -21.10
N TYR A 8 7.38 7.75 -20.15
CA TYR A 8 7.33 6.97 -18.93
C TYR A 8 6.10 6.06 -18.90
N PHE A 9 6.31 4.83 -18.44
CA PHE A 9 5.24 3.96 -17.97
C PHE A 9 5.27 3.97 -16.44
N ILE A 10 4.24 4.56 -15.83
CA ILE A 10 4.11 4.71 -14.38
C ILE A 10 2.84 3.98 -13.97
N ALA A 11 2.94 3.14 -12.95
CA ALA A 11 1.79 2.42 -12.42
C ALA A 11 2.02 2.00 -10.97
N THR A 12 0.95 1.52 -10.37
CA THR A 12 0.91 0.91 -9.05
C THR A 12 0.41 -0.52 -9.22
N THR A 13 0.96 -1.46 -8.46
CA THR A 13 0.52 -2.85 -8.45
C THR A 13 0.73 -3.44 -7.07
N VAL A 14 0.07 -4.55 -6.78
CA VAL A 14 0.29 -5.30 -5.55
C VAL A 14 1.70 -5.89 -5.54
N ASN A 15 2.37 -5.77 -4.40
CA ASN A 15 3.69 -6.33 -4.15
C ASN A 15 3.56 -7.83 -3.88
N ALA A 16 3.93 -8.64 -4.87
CA ALA A 16 3.89 -10.09 -4.73
C ALA A 16 4.70 -10.61 -3.54
N PHE A 17 5.83 -9.98 -3.17
CA PHE A 17 6.61 -10.43 -2.02
C PHE A 17 5.84 -10.25 -0.70
N GLU A 18 5.13 -9.14 -0.56
CA GLU A 18 4.35 -8.86 0.65
C GLU A 18 3.14 -9.79 0.75
N VAL A 19 2.43 -10.00 -0.36
CA VAL A 19 1.31 -10.94 -0.42
C VAL A 19 1.74 -12.36 -0.05
N ILE A 20 2.84 -12.85 -0.61
CA ILE A 20 3.35 -14.20 -0.33
C ILE A 20 3.87 -14.31 1.10
N LYS A 21 4.48 -13.24 1.64
CA LYS A 21 4.92 -13.19 3.03
C LYS A 21 3.72 -13.34 3.99
N ARG A 22 2.67 -12.52 3.82
CA ARG A 22 1.47 -12.58 4.66
C ARG A 22 0.69 -13.88 4.50
N LEU A 23 0.63 -14.42 3.28
CA LEU A 23 0.03 -15.74 3.04
C LEU A 23 0.78 -16.85 3.77
N ARG A 24 2.12 -16.79 3.85
CA ARG A 24 2.94 -17.76 4.59
C ARG A 24 2.74 -17.67 6.10
N GLU A 25 2.52 -16.47 6.60
CA GLU A 25 2.29 -16.19 8.02
C GLU A 25 0.86 -16.53 8.45
N SER A 26 -0.06 -16.70 7.50
CA SER A 26 -1.43 -17.13 7.77
C SER A 26 -1.53 -18.65 7.95
N ASP A 27 -2.37 -19.08 8.90
CA ASP A 27 -2.75 -20.47 9.11
C ASP A 27 -3.73 -21.00 8.03
N SER A 28 -4.17 -20.15 7.11
CA SER A 28 -5.15 -20.47 6.07
C SER A 28 -4.71 -19.99 4.68
N ASN A 29 -5.53 -20.27 3.66
CA ASN A 29 -5.35 -19.71 2.32
C ASN A 29 -5.82 -18.25 2.19
N SER A 30 -6.14 -17.59 3.31
CA SER A 30 -6.61 -16.21 3.34
C SER A 30 -5.89 -15.38 4.40
N PHE A 31 -5.74 -14.09 4.17
CA PHE A 31 -5.27 -13.13 5.16
C PHE A 31 -5.93 -11.78 4.93
N GLY A 32 -5.96 -10.94 5.95
CA GLY A 32 -6.62 -9.64 5.89
C GLY A 32 -7.03 -9.13 7.27
N ASN A 33 -7.81 -8.07 7.26
CA ASN A 33 -8.43 -7.46 8.42
C ASN A 33 -9.88 -7.07 8.07
N ASP A 34 -10.47 -6.17 8.85
CA ASP A 34 -11.82 -5.66 8.63
C ASP A 34 -11.96 -4.83 7.35
N VAL A 35 -10.89 -4.17 6.89
CA VAL A 35 -10.89 -3.32 5.69
C VAL A 35 -10.64 -4.11 4.41
N TYR A 36 -9.78 -5.14 4.44
CA TYR A 36 -9.45 -5.92 3.24
C TYR A 36 -9.28 -7.41 3.53
N SER A 37 -9.48 -8.25 2.52
CA SER A 37 -9.06 -9.66 2.55
C SER A 37 -8.51 -10.13 1.21
N VAL A 38 -7.53 -11.02 1.29
CA VAL A 38 -6.89 -11.70 0.17
C VAL A 38 -7.11 -13.19 0.37
N THR A 39 -7.73 -13.86 -0.60
CA THR A 39 -7.98 -15.30 -0.54
C THR A 39 -7.43 -15.99 -1.79
N PHE A 40 -6.50 -16.93 -1.58
CA PHE A 40 -5.97 -17.78 -2.64
C PHE A 40 -6.84 -19.03 -2.81
N SER A 41 -6.88 -19.59 -4.02
CA SER A 41 -7.47 -20.91 -4.22
C SER A 41 -6.66 -21.98 -3.48
N ASP A 42 -7.31 -23.07 -3.08
CA ASP A 42 -6.66 -24.18 -2.37
C ASP A 42 -5.47 -24.78 -3.14
N ASP A 43 -5.48 -24.68 -4.47
CA ASP A 43 -4.38 -25.09 -5.35
C ASP A 43 -3.04 -24.41 -5.02
N PHE A 44 -3.09 -23.23 -4.40
CA PHE A 44 -1.92 -22.40 -4.07
C PHE A 44 -1.56 -22.42 -2.57
N LYS A 45 -2.15 -23.32 -1.76
CA LYS A 45 -1.72 -23.56 -0.37
C LYS A 45 -0.25 -23.96 -0.27
N ASP A 46 0.24 -24.73 -1.24
CA ASP A 46 1.67 -24.99 -1.38
C ASP A 46 2.31 -23.86 -2.18
N LEU A 47 3.05 -22.98 -1.50
CA LEU A 47 3.73 -21.82 -2.11
C LEU A 47 4.65 -22.22 -3.27
N LYS A 48 5.14 -23.47 -3.32
CA LYS A 48 5.97 -23.97 -4.43
C LYS A 48 5.19 -24.17 -5.73
N ARG A 49 3.86 -24.19 -5.66
CA ARG A 49 2.96 -24.37 -6.81
C ARG A 49 2.47 -23.07 -7.41
N ILE A 50 2.85 -21.92 -6.85
CA ILE A 50 2.42 -20.62 -7.37
C ILE A 50 3.11 -20.38 -8.73
N PRO A 51 2.34 -20.31 -9.83
CA PRO A 51 2.92 -20.12 -11.16
C PRO A 51 3.34 -18.67 -11.38
N LEU A 52 4.24 -18.43 -12.33
CA LEU A 52 4.64 -17.07 -12.74
C LEU A 52 3.49 -16.27 -13.38
N PHE A 53 2.53 -16.97 -13.97
CA PHE A 53 1.33 -16.39 -14.60
C PHE A 53 0.10 -17.18 -14.19
N GLY A 54 -1.04 -16.50 -14.06
CA GLY A 54 -2.31 -17.16 -13.71
C GLY A 54 -2.45 -17.53 -12.22
N ALA A 55 -1.53 -17.07 -11.38
CA ALA A 55 -1.63 -17.17 -9.92
C ALA A 55 -2.76 -16.25 -9.42
N LYS A 56 -3.98 -16.77 -9.44
CA LYS A 56 -5.21 -16.05 -9.11
C LYS A 56 -5.43 -15.99 -7.60
N TYR A 57 -5.83 -14.81 -7.11
CA TYR A 57 -6.40 -14.63 -5.77
C TYR A 57 -7.65 -13.75 -5.85
N ASN A 58 -8.52 -13.86 -4.86
CA ASN A 58 -9.64 -12.93 -4.70
C ASN A 58 -9.18 -11.79 -3.79
N PHE A 59 -9.33 -10.55 -4.25
CA PHE A 59 -9.08 -9.35 -3.48
C PHE A 59 -10.40 -8.68 -3.14
N HIS A 60 -10.68 -8.57 -1.84
CA HIS A 60 -11.83 -7.86 -1.31
C HIS A 60 -11.35 -6.64 -0.53
N LEU A 61 -11.90 -5.47 -0.82
CA LEU A 61 -11.68 -4.22 -0.12
C LEU A 61 -13.05 -3.62 0.20
N GLU A 62 -13.32 -3.40 1.48
CA GLU A 62 -14.62 -2.98 1.95
C GLU A 62 -15.10 -1.71 1.22
N GLY A 63 -16.32 -1.77 0.68
CA GLY A 63 -16.95 -0.63 0.01
C GLY A 63 -16.35 -0.23 -1.34
N VAL A 64 -15.32 -0.93 -1.84
CA VAL A 64 -14.62 -0.56 -3.08
C VAL A 64 -14.67 -1.66 -4.13
N VAL A 65 -14.16 -2.85 -3.82
CA VAL A 65 -13.97 -3.91 -4.82
C VAL A 65 -14.02 -5.30 -4.20
N ASP A 66 -14.60 -6.24 -4.95
CA ASP A 66 -14.47 -7.67 -4.71
C ASP A 66 -14.21 -8.31 -6.07
N CYS A 67 -12.93 -8.54 -6.39
CA CYS A 67 -12.55 -8.99 -7.72
C CYS A 67 -11.40 -10.00 -7.72
N PRO A 68 -11.38 -10.88 -8.74
CA PRO A 68 -10.24 -11.74 -8.97
C PRO A 68 -9.06 -10.93 -9.53
N GLU A 69 -7.92 -11.05 -8.87
CA GLU A 69 -6.64 -10.51 -9.32
C GLU A 69 -5.62 -11.62 -9.62
N PHE A 70 -4.49 -11.24 -10.21
CA PHE A 70 -3.39 -12.14 -10.51
C PHE A 70 -2.10 -11.61 -9.93
N LEU A 71 -1.32 -12.49 -9.31
CA LEU A 71 -0.05 -12.14 -8.70
C LEU A 71 0.95 -11.66 -9.77
N VAL A 72 1.48 -10.46 -9.57
CA VAL A 72 2.49 -9.87 -10.45
C VAL A 72 3.87 -10.04 -9.83
N TYR A 73 4.59 -11.09 -10.24
CA TYR A 73 5.98 -11.24 -9.82
C TYR A 73 6.85 -10.20 -10.52
N PHE A 74 7.27 -9.16 -9.79
CA PHE A 74 7.89 -7.97 -10.38
C PHE A 74 9.12 -8.26 -11.25
N PRO A 75 10.03 -9.19 -10.91
CA PRO A 75 11.14 -9.55 -11.80
C PRO A 75 10.69 -10.02 -13.18
N VAL A 76 9.56 -10.76 -13.28
CA VAL A 76 8.98 -11.17 -14.57
C VAL A 76 8.42 -9.97 -15.33
N LEU A 77 7.69 -9.07 -14.64
CA LEU A 77 7.22 -7.82 -15.26
C LEU A 77 8.39 -7.01 -15.83
N GLN A 78 9.50 -6.94 -15.10
CA GLN A 78 10.70 -6.23 -15.54
C GLN A 78 11.33 -6.90 -16.78
N GLU A 79 11.42 -8.22 -16.84
CA GLU A 79 11.92 -8.91 -18.05
C GLU A 79 11.00 -8.66 -19.27
N ILE A 80 9.67 -8.75 -19.09
CA ILE A 80 8.70 -8.43 -20.15
C ILE A 80 8.87 -6.98 -20.61
N ALA A 81 9.06 -6.04 -19.69
CA ALA A 81 9.24 -4.62 -20.02
C ALA A 81 10.48 -4.39 -20.90
N LYS A 82 11.56 -5.15 -20.71
CA LYS A 82 12.78 -5.05 -21.54
C LYS A 82 12.51 -5.35 -23.02
N GLU A 83 11.62 -6.28 -23.33
CA GLU A 83 11.23 -6.60 -24.72
C GLU A 83 10.64 -5.38 -25.44
N TYR A 84 10.08 -4.44 -24.68
CA TYR A 84 9.54 -3.18 -25.17
C TYR A 84 10.52 -2.00 -25.02
N ASN A 85 11.83 -2.23 -24.86
CA ASN A 85 12.85 -1.18 -24.62
C ASN A 85 12.50 -0.29 -23.41
N LEU A 86 11.88 -0.85 -22.38
CA LEU A 86 11.60 -0.14 -21.13
C LEU A 86 12.67 -0.48 -20.09
N LYS A 87 13.24 0.54 -19.46
CA LYS A 87 14.20 0.40 -18.36
C LYS A 87 13.54 0.83 -17.06
N LEU A 88 13.60 -0.02 -16.04
CA LEU A 88 13.14 0.34 -14.70
C LEU A 88 14.02 1.48 -14.16
N ILE A 89 13.37 2.51 -13.63
CA ILE A 89 14.06 3.65 -13.01
C ILE A 89 13.59 3.93 -11.58
N TYR A 90 12.41 3.42 -11.20
CA TYR A 90 11.85 3.60 -9.87
C TYR A 90 10.98 2.41 -9.50
N LEU A 91 11.12 1.91 -8.28
CA LEU A 91 10.30 0.87 -7.68
C LEU A 91 10.35 1.05 -6.17
N LYS A 92 9.22 1.34 -5.53
CA LYS A 92 9.13 1.46 -4.07
C LYS A 92 7.79 0.96 -3.53
N PRO A 93 7.77 0.31 -2.36
CA PRO A 93 6.57 0.16 -1.56
C PRO A 93 5.91 1.51 -1.30
N PHE A 94 4.59 1.51 -1.08
CA PHE A 94 3.85 2.75 -0.80
C PHE A 94 4.32 3.45 0.47
N GLU A 95 4.72 2.70 1.49
CA GLU A 95 5.26 3.27 2.73
C GLU A 95 6.50 4.13 2.45
N GLU A 96 7.48 3.57 1.74
CA GLU A 96 8.69 4.29 1.34
C GLU A 96 8.35 5.50 0.44
N TYR A 97 7.45 5.31 -0.54
CA TYR A 97 7.00 6.40 -1.39
C TYR A 97 6.37 7.53 -0.58
N PHE A 98 5.53 7.20 0.41
CA PHE A 98 4.88 8.18 1.27
C PHE A 98 5.92 8.93 2.11
N GLN A 99 6.82 8.24 2.80
CA GLN A 99 7.87 8.85 3.63
C GLN A 99 8.75 9.83 2.84
N GLU A 100 9.07 9.51 1.58
CA GLU A 100 9.89 10.36 0.72
C GLU A 100 9.20 11.64 0.26
N ASN A 101 7.87 11.64 0.21
CA ASN A 101 7.09 12.71 -0.39
C ASN A 101 6.26 13.51 0.62
N CYS A 102 5.87 12.93 1.76
CA CYS A 102 4.95 13.56 2.72
C CYS A 102 5.52 14.84 3.36
N HIS A 103 6.85 14.98 3.43
CA HIS A 103 7.51 16.17 3.95
C HIS A 103 7.61 17.32 2.93
N LYS A 104 7.39 17.05 1.64
CA LYS A 104 7.43 18.07 0.59
C LYS A 104 6.22 18.99 0.76
N ARG A 105 6.45 20.30 0.81
CA ARG A 105 5.40 21.31 1.09
C ARG A 105 4.18 21.17 0.17
N GLU A 106 4.40 20.95 -1.12
CA GLU A 106 3.35 20.79 -2.12
C GLU A 106 2.54 19.51 -1.90
N ALA A 107 3.22 18.39 -1.68
CA ALA A 107 2.58 17.10 -1.42
C ALA A 107 1.78 17.13 -0.11
N LYS A 108 2.34 17.70 0.96
CA LYS A 108 1.63 17.90 2.24
C LYS A 108 0.37 18.75 2.07
N GLY A 109 0.49 19.85 1.32
CA GLY A 109 -0.65 20.70 1.00
C GLY A 109 -1.75 19.96 0.22
N LEU A 110 -1.35 19.08 -0.70
CA LEU A 110 -2.28 18.27 -1.48
C LEU A 110 -2.96 17.17 -0.65
N LEU A 111 -2.21 16.44 0.18
CA LEU A 111 -2.75 15.42 1.09
C LEU A 111 -3.86 16.00 1.98
N ASN A 112 -3.65 17.20 2.52
CA ASN A 112 -4.65 17.90 3.32
C ASN A 112 -5.89 18.27 2.51
N LYS A 113 -5.71 18.76 1.27
CA LYS A 113 -6.83 19.16 0.39
C LYS A 113 -7.66 17.97 -0.09
N MET A 114 -7.02 16.82 -0.29
CA MET A 114 -7.70 15.58 -0.67
C MET A 114 -8.34 14.87 0.52
N SER A 115 -8.10 15.34 1.75
CA SER A 115 -8.47 14.64 2.97
C SER A 115 -8.00 13.17 2.94
N ALA A 116 -6.77 12.97 2.44
CA ALA A 116 -6.18 11.65 2.23
C ALA A 116 -5.73 10.95 3.53
N LEU A 117 -5.72 11.69 4.64
CA LEU A 117 -5.40 11.19 5.98
C LEU A 117 -6.47 11.70 6.94
N GLU A 118 -6.78 10.89 7.93
CA GLU A 118 -7.63 11.24 9.04
C GLU A 118 -6.87 12.05 10.09
N THR A 119 -7.54 13.02 10.71
CA THR A 119 -6.96 13.79 11.81
C THR A 119 -7.11 13.03 13.12
N TYR A 120 -5.99 12.73 13.78
CA TYR A 120 -5.92 12.10 15.09
C TYR A 120 -5.20 13.01 16.10
N PRO A 121 -5.69 13.17 17.34
CA PRO A 121 -6.97 12.65 17.85
C PRO A 121 -8.16 13.32 17.16
N ALA A 122 -9.33 12.68 17.20
CA ALA A 122 -10.53 13.21 16.58
C ALA A 122 -10.88 14.61 17.15
N PHE A 123 -11.25 15.53 16.25
CA PHE A 123 -11.72 16.84 16.67
C PHE A 123 -13.09 16.72 17.37
N ARG A 124 -13.37 17.61 18.34
CA ARG A 124 -14.65 17.58 19.08
C ARG A 124 -15.85 17.51 18.13
N GLY A 125 -16.65 16.46 18.29
CA GLY A 125 -17.87 16.22 17.50
C GLY A 125 -17.66 15.45 16.19
N LYS A 126 -16.43 14.99 15.91
CA LYS A 126 -16.15 14.00 14.86
C LYS A 126 -15.78 12.66 15.49
N SER A 127 -16.19 11.58 14.84
CA SER A 127 -15.75 10.22 15.17
C SER A 127 -14.59 9.82 14.27
N LEU A 128 -13.73 8.95 14.78
CA LEU A 128 -12.72 8.27 13.96
C LEU A 128 -13.40 7.29 13.01
N VAL A 129 -12.73 6.97 11.89
CA VAL A 129 -13.17 5.93 10.96
C VAL A 129 -13.04 4.54 11.60
N GLY A 130 -11.89 4.24 12.19
CA GLY A 130 -11.63 3.01 12.95
C GLY A 130 -11.95 3.13 14.43
N ASN A 131 -11.73 2.06 15.18
CA ASN A 131 -11.82 2.08 16.64
C ASN A 131 -10.60 2.78 17.25
N GLU A 132 -10.70 3.30 18.47
CA GLU A 132 -9.55 3.98 19.11
C GLU A 132 -8.30 3.08 19.22
N GLU A 133 -8.50 1.77 19.35
CA GLU A 133 -7.43 0.77 19.42
C GLU A 133 -6.61 0.67 18.11
N ASP A 134 -7.21 1.02 16.97
CA ASP A 134 -6.58 0.96 15.65
C ASP A 134 -5.58 2.11 15.43
N TYR A 135 -5.43 3.03 16.39
CA TYR A 135 -4.57 4.21 16.30
C TYR A 135 -3.43 4.20 17.33
N PHE A 136 -3.04 3.03 17.84
CA PHE A 136 -1.95 2.91 18.80
C PHE A 136 -0.65 3.56 18.29
N HIS A 137 -0.30 3.38 17.01
CA HIS A 137 0.87 4.00 16.37
C HIS A 137 0.81 5.54 16.38
N ALA A 138 -0.39 6.09 16.18
CA ALA A 138 -0.64 7.52 16.18
C ALA A 138 -0.54 8.09 17.62
N SER A 139 -1.07 7.35 18.60
CA SER A 139 -0.96 7.69 20.02
C SER A 139 0.49 7.69 20.50
N ASP A 140 1.23 6.61 20.23
CA ASP A 140 2.65 6.49 20.61
C ASP A 140 3.48 7.62 20.00
N TYR A 141 3.24 7.94 18.72
CA TYR A 141 3.94 9.03 18.05
C TYR A 141 3.63 10.39 18.69
N ILE A 142 2.39 10.66 19.06
CA ILE A 142 2.02 11.90 19.77
C ILE A 142 2.73 11.98 21.13
N ASP A 143 2.80 10.87 21.88
CA ASP A 143 3.44 10.85 23.19
C ASP A 143 4.95 11.08 23.10
N LEU A 144 5.61 10.56 22.06
CA LEU A 144 6.99 10.91 21.72
C LEU A 144 7.14 12.41 21.43
N LEU A 145 6.25 13.02 20.64
CA LEU A 145 6.32 14.45 20.34
C LEU A 145 6.08 15.33 21.58
N LYS A 146 5.21 14.90 22.51
CA LYS A 146 4.98 15.61 23.79
C LYS A 146 6.21 15.55 24.70
N ALA A 147 6.95 14.45 24.69
CA ALA A 147 8.18 14.34 25.48
C ALA A 147 9.23 15.38 25.05
N ASP A 148 9.25 15.73 23.77
CA ASP A 148 10.18 16.70 23.18
C ASP A 148 9.66 18.15 23.12
N SER A 149 8.37 18.42 23.42
CA SER A 149 7.74 19.74 23.23
C SER A 149 6.73 20.14 24.31
N ILE A 150 6.80 21.40 24.77
CA ILE A 150 5.96 21.96 25.87
C ILE A 150 4.59 22.51 25.39
N ARG A 151 4.27 22.51 24.08
CA ARG A 151 3.11 23.27 23.55
C ARG A 151 1.99 22.44 22.95
N GLU A 152 0.78 22.81 23.37
CA GLU A 152 -0.56 22.72 22.74
C GLU A 152 -1.00 21.35 22.17
N PRO A 153 -2.31 21.12 21.98
CA PRO A 153 -2.79 19.84 21.46
C PRO A 153 -2.17 19.54 20.09
N ILE A 154 -1.44 18.42 20.02
CA ILE A 154 -0.80 17.93 18.81
C ILE A 154 -1.82 17.08 18.06
N ASN A 155 -2.25 17.55 16.89
CA ASN A 155 -3.03 16.77 15.94
C ASN A 155 -2.12 16.34 14.78
N ILE A 156 -2.23 15.08 14.38
CA ILE A 156 -1.50 14.49 13.25
C ILE A 156 -2.47 13.95 12.21
N GLY A 157 -1.99 13.82 10.97
CA GLY A 157 -2.69 13.08 9.93
C GLY A 157 -2.21 11.63 9.92
N THR A 158 -3.12 10.66 9.99
CA THR A 158 -2.82 9.23 9.96
C THR A 158 -3.93 8.45 9.27
N LEU A 159 -3.78 7.13 9.19
CA LEU A 159 -4.83 6.16 8.88
C LEU A 159 -4.93 5.19 10.05
N SER A 160 -6.03 4.45 10.12
CA SER A 160 -6.13 3.29 11.02
C SER A 160 -5.06 2.25 10.69
N SER A 161 -4.71 1.40 11.66
CA SER A 161 -3.80 0.27 11.45
C SER A 161 -4.28 -0.62 10.30
N SER A 162 -5.58 -0.90 10.23
CA SER A 162 -6.18 -1.73 9.18
C SER A 162 -6.01 -1.15 7.77
N GLU A 163 -6.22 0.15 7.61
CA GLU A 163 -6.01 0.85 6.33
C GLU A 163 -4.52 0.88 5.95
N TRP A 164 -3.62 1.09 6.92
CA TRP A 164 -2.18 1.03 6.68
C TRP A 164 -1.73 -0.35 6.21
N GLU A 165 -2.28 -1.43 6.79
CA GLU A 165 -2.03 -2.79 6.34
C GLU A 165 -2.52 -3.01 4.90
N ALA A 166 -3.68 -2.49 4.53
CA ALA A 166 -4.19 -2.61 3.16
C ALA A 166 -3.27 -1.87 2.15
N ILE A 167 -2.89 -0.64 2.45
CA ILE A 167 -2.09 0.21 1.56
C ILE A 167 -0.65 -0.31 1.41
N SER A 168 -0.08 -0.88 2.47
CA SER A 168 1.28 -1.45 2.44
C SER A 168 1.43 -2.67 1.53
N LEU A 169 0.34 -3.27 1.04
CA LEU A 169 0.38 -4.29 0.00
C LEU A 169 0.85 -3.73 -1.35
N TYR A 170 0.74 -2.42 -1.58
CA TYR A 170 1.01 -1.83 -2.89
C TYR A 170 2.43 -1.30 -3.01
N LEU A 171 2.90 -1.33 -4.26
CA LEU A 171 4.11 -0.66 -4.68
C LEU A 171 3.82 0.24 -5.88
N VAL A 172 4.67 1.25 -6.05
CA VAL A 172 4.68 2.15 -7.20
C VAL A 172 5.96 1.93 -7.97
N PHE A 173 5.87 1.99 -9.29
CA PHE A 173 7.02 1.84 -10.16
C PHE A 173 6.95 2.76 -11.37
N SER A 174 8.12 3.04 -11.94
CA SER A 174 8.20 3.67 -13.25
C SER A 174 9.32 3.09 -14.11
N PHE A 175 8.98 2.91 -15.38
CA PHE A 175 9.91 2.58 -16.46
C PHE A 175 10.04 3.77 -17.41
N VAL A 176 11.21 3.93 -18.01
CA VAL A 176 11.45 4.88 -19.11
C VAL A 176 11.67 4.14 -20.42
N LYS A 177 11.08 4.65 -21.51
CA LYS A 177 11.31 4.17 -22.87
C LYS A 177 12.67 4.65 -23.37
N MET A 178 13.53 3.69 -23.72
CA MET A 178 14.87 3.95 -24.23
C MET A 178 14.88 4.36 -25.71
#